data_AF-A0A3D4XPR5-F1
#
_entry.id   AF-A0A3D4XPR5-F1
#
_cell.length_a   1.000
_cell.length_b   1.000
_cell.length_c   1.000
_cell.angle_alpha   90.00
_cell.angle_beta   90.00
_cell.angle_gamma   90.00
#
_symmetry.space_group_name_H-M   'P 1'
#
loop_
_entity.id
_entity.type
_entity.pdbx_description
1 polymer ?
#
loop_
_entity_poly.entity_id
_entity_poly.type
_entity_poly.pdbx_seq_one_letter_code
_entity_poly.pdbx_strand_id
1 'polypeptide(L)' 'MSSQIIAGLSAGQISALTTDQVTRLNAVQMGALTSLHLAALTTDQVSQLSASQLLALKPASLKSLPVADILAINPS' A
#
# COMPACT_ATOMS: atom_id res chain seq x y z
N MET A 1 -2.07 -10.07 11.34
CA MET A 1 -0.93 -10.12 10.40
C MET A 1 0.25 -9.38 11.03
N SER A 2 1.46 -9.94 11.05
CA SER A 2 2.65 -9.20 11.52
C SER A 2 3.28 -8.43 10.36
N SER A 3 4.06 -7.38 10.65
CA SER A 3 4.81 -6.63 9.63
C SER A 3 5.83 -7.49 8.87
N GLN A 4 6.33 -8.56 9.50
CA GLN A 4 7.24 -9.53 8.87
C GLN A 4 6.55 -10.34 7.78
N ILE A 5 5.25 -10.64 7.93
CA ILE A 5 4.50 -11.33 6.87
C ILE A 5 4.39 -10.43 5.64
N ILE A 6 4.08 -9.13 5.83
CA ILE A 6 4.02 -8.14 4.73
C ILE A 6 5.37 -8.07 3.99
N ALA A 7 6.49 -8.11 4.72
CA ALA A 7 7.82 -8.07 4.13
C ALA A 7 8.16 -9.30 3.26
N GLY A 8 7.51 -10.45 3.52
CA GLY A 8 7.73 -11.70 2.80
C GLY A 8 6.76 -11.96 1.64
N LEU A 9 5.80 -11.07 1.38
CA LEU A 9 4.86 -11.23 0.27
C LEU A 9 5.54 -10.91 -1.07
N SER A 10 5.28 -11.75 -2.07
CA SER A 10 5.64 -11.43 -3.45
C SER A 10 4.72 -10.34 -4.03
N ALA A 11 5.17 -9.68 -5.10
CA ALA A 11 4.36 -8.70 -5.83
C ALA A 11 2.99 -9.28 -6.26
N GLY A 12 2.95 -10.51 -6.78
CA GLY A 12 1.70 -11.16 -7.18
C GLY A 12 0.75 -11.43 -6.01
N GLN A 13 1.28 -11.68 -4.80
CA GLN A 13 0.46 -11.83 -3.60
C GLN A 13 -0.08 -10.49 -3.11
N ILE A 14 0.68 -9.41 -3.26
CA ILE A 14 0.21 -8.04 -2.95
C ILE A 14 -0.93 -7.63 -3.89
N SER A 15 -0.77 -7.83 -5.20
CA SER A 15 -1.81 -7.50 -6.18
C SER A 15 -3.08 -8.35 -6.01
N ALA A 16 -2.96 -9.53 -5.41
CA ALA A 16 -4.08 -10.43 -5.13
C ALA A 16 -4.86 -10.09 -3.84
N LEU A 17 -4.38 -9.15 -3.02
CA LEU A 17 -5.13 -8.70 -1.85
C LEU A 17 -6.43 -8.03 -2.26
N THR A 18 -7.50 -8.24 -1.51
CA THR A 18 -8.72 -7.46 -1.73
C THR A 18 -8.54 -6.03 -1.20
N THR A 19 -9.33 -5.09 -1.72
CA THR A 19 -9.39 -3.72 -1.21
C THR A 19 -9.67 -3.68 0.30
N ASP A 20 -10.59 -4.52 0.78
CA ASP A 20 -10.89 -4.71 2.21
C ASP A 20 -9.70 -5.21 3.04
N GLN A 21 -8.83 -6.06 2.46
CA GLN A 21 -7.62 -6.52 3.15
C GLN A 21 -6.60 -5.39 3.25
N VAL A 22 -6.49 -4.56 2.21
CA VAL A 22 -5.60 -3.40 2.17
C VAL A 22 -6.05 -2.31 3.15
N THR A 23 -7.34 -2.00 3.21
CA THR A 23 -7.89 -0.99 4.14
C THR A 23 -7.75 -1.39 5.60
N ARG A 24 -7.65 -2.69 5.91
CA ARG A 24 -7.41 -3.20 7.27
C ARG A 24 -5.94 -3.16 7.71
N LEU A 25 -5.00 -2.77 6.85
CA LEU A 25 -3.60 -2.63 7.24
C LEU A 25 -3.41 -1.45 8.19
N ASN A 26 -2.77 -1.71 9.33
CA ASN A 26 -2.45 -0.66 10.31
C ASN A 26 -1.15 0.07 9.96
N ALA A 27 -0.89 1.20 10.64
CA ALA A 27 0.29 2.03 10.39
C ALA A 27 1.63 1.27 10.47
N VAL A 28 1.75 0.29 11.37
CA VAL A 28 2.98 -0.51 11.50
C VAL A 28 3.19 -1.41 10.28
N GLN A 29 2.12 -2.02 9.77
CA GLN A 29 2.16 -2.84 8.56
C GLN A 29 2.40 -1.97 7.31
N MET A 30 1.77 -0.80 7.23
CA MET A 30 2.02 0.17 6.16
C MET A 30 3.48 0.61 6.12
N GLY A 31 4.08 0.94 7.27
CA GLY A 31 5.50 1.30 7.36
C GLY A 31 6.49 0.17 7.02
N ALA A 32 6.01 -1.07 6.96
CA ALA A 32 6.79 -2.24 6.54
C ALA A 32 6.74 -2.46 5.02
N LEU A 33 5.85 -1.78 4.28
CA LEU A 33 5.81 -1.85 2.82
C LEU A 33 7.07 -1.26 2.20
N THR A 34 7.63 -2.01 1.26
CA THR A 34 8.76 -1.58 0.43
C THR A 34 8.24 -0.92 -0.84
N SER A 35 9.14 -0.25 -1.58
CA SER A 35 8.83 0.28 -2.91
C SER A 35 8.29 -0.79 -3.87
N LEU A 36 8.80 -2.03 -3.76
CA LEU A 36 8.34 -3.14 -4.59
C LEU A 36 6.90 -3.55 -4.26
N HIS A 37 6.53 -3.56 -2.98
CA HIS A 37 5.15 -3.86 -2.59
C HIS A 37 4.20 -2.74 -3.02
N LEU A 38 4.60 -1.48 -2.90
CA LEU A 38 3.79 -0.35 -3.36
C LEU A 38 3.58 -0.36 -4.88
N ALA A 39 4.63 -0.68 -5.65
CA ALA A 39 4.52 -0.83 -7.10
C ALA A 39 3.68 -2.04 -7.54
N ALA A 40 3.42 -2.99 -6.64
CA ALA A 40 2.59 -4.16 -6.89
C ALA A 40 1.12 -3.94 -6.51
N LEU A 41 0.79 -2.83 -5.85
CA LEU A 41 -0.60 -2.47 -5.61
C LEU A 41 -1.26 -2.10 -6.93
N THR A 42 -2.50 -2.52 -7.08
CA THR A 42 -3.38 -2.09 -8.17
C THR A 42 -3.94 -0.70 -7.84
N THR A 43 -4.35 0.03 -8.88
CA THR A 43 -4.98 1.34 -8.73
C THR A 43 -6.22 1.28 -7.83
N ASP A 44 -7.02 0.22 -7.92
CA ASP A 44 -8.19 0.01 -7.06
C ASP A 44 -7.82 -0.19 -5.58
N GLN A 45 -6.69 -0.82 -5.28
CA GLN A 45 -6.21 -0.96 -3.90
C GLN A 45 -5.67 0.37 -3.37
N VAL A 46 -4.95 1.13 -4.21
CA VAL A 46 -4.41 2.45 -3.82
C VAL A 46 -5.53 3.45 -3.59
N SER A 47 -6.59 3.44 -4.40
CA SER A 47 -7.72 4.36 -4.26
C SER A 47 -8.51 4.19 -2.96
N GLN A 48 -8.33 3.06 -2.27
CA GLN A 48 -9.01 2.74 -1.01
C GLN A 48 -8.14 3.06 0.23
N LEU A 49 -6.89 3.52 0.03
CA LEU A 49 -6.02 3.89 1.15
C LEU A 49 -6.51 5.17 1.83
N SER A 50 -6.61 5.12 3.15
CA SER A 50 -6.90 6.30 3.97
C SER A 50 -5.69 7.22 4.12
N ALA A 51 -5.94 8.49 4.45
CA ALA A 51 -4.88 9.47 4.70
C ALA A 51 -3.89 9.02 5.80
N SER A 52 -4.39 8.37 6.86
CA SER A 52 -3.54 7.88 7.96
C SER A 52 -2.63 6.74 7.53
N GLN A 53 -3.09 5.86 6.64
CA GLN A 53 -2.28 4.79 6.07
C GLN A 53 -1.21 5.33 5.11
N LEU A 54 -1.54 6.35 4.32
CA LEU A 54 -0.58 7.03 3.45
C LEU A 54 0.51 7.75 4.25
N LEU A 55 0.14 8.41 5.35
CA LEU A 55 1.09 9.06 6.27
C LEU A 55 2.01 8.06 7.00
N ALA A 56 1.58 6.80 7.13
CA ALA A 56 2.40 5.74 7.72
C ALA A 56 3.44 5.16 6.74
N LEU A 57 3.35 5.47 5.45
CA LEU A 57 4.34 5.05 4.45
C LEU A 57 5.64 5.85 4.60
N LYS A 58 6.76 5.17 4.34
CA LYS A 58 8.07 5.83 4.32
C LYS A 58 8.16 6.76 3.11
N PRO A 59 8.69 7.99 3.24
CA PRO A 59 8.84 8.93 2.13
C PRO A 59 9.63 8.36 0.93
N ALA A 60 10.64 7.51 1.21
CA ALA A 60 11.41 6.85 0.17
C ALA A 60 10.58 5.85 -0.65
N SER A 61 9.59 5.20 -0.04
CA SER A 61 8.72 4.25 -0.72
C SER A 61 7.66 4.96 -1.57
N LEU A 62 7.18 6.14 -1.15
CA LEU A 62 6.23 6.96 -1.92
C LEU A 62 6.78 7.41 -3.28
N LYS A 63 8.10 7.56 -3.43
CA LYS A 63 8.73 7.91 -4.72
C LYS A 63 8.54 6.85 -5.81
N SER A 64 8.16 5.63 -5.43
CA SER A 64 7.92 4.54 -6.39
C SER A 64 6.47 4.45 -6.88
N LEU A 65 5.55 5.25 -6.31
CA LEU A 65 4.17 5.28 -6.76
C LEU A 65 4.06 6.03 -8.09
N PRO A 66 3.43 5.44 -9.11
CA PRO A 66 3.04 6.14 -10.33
C PRO A 66 2.16 7.36 -10.01
N VAL A 67 2.34 8.46 -10.74
CA VAL A 67 1.52 9.67 -10.57
C VAL A 67 0.03 9.37 -10.79
N ALA A 68 -0.30 8.43 -11.68
CA ALA A 68 -1.69 7.99 -11.90
C ALA A 68 -2.33 7.43 -10.63
N ASP A 69 -1.59 6.66 -9.83
CA ASP A 69 -2.10 6.08 -8.59
C ASP A 69 -2.29 7.13 -7.50
N ILE A 70 -1.40 8.14 -7.44
CA ILE A 70 -1.56 9.29 -6.54
C ILE A 70 -2.83 10.07 -6.87
N LEU A 71 -3.13 10.25 -8.17
CA LEU A 71 -4.35 10.93 -8.62
C LEU A 71 -5.62 10.09 -8.39
N ALA A 72 -5.49 8.77 -8.29
CA ALA A 72 -6.60 7.86 -8.00
C ALA A 72 -6.96 7.78 -6.51
N ILE A 73 -6.11 8.32 -5.61
CA ILE A 73 -6.44 8.46 -4.19
C ILE A 73 -7.60 9.46 -4.10
N ASN A 74 -8.81 8.96 -3.89
CA ASN A 74 -9.98 9.80 -3.75
C ASN A 74 -10.00 10.33 -2.31
N PRO A 75 -9.83 11.65 -2.08
CA PRO A 75 -9.93 12.21 -0.74
C PRO A 75 -11.41 12.19 -0.34
N SER A 76 -11.85 11.11 0.29
CA SER A 76 -13.13 11.06 1.03
C SER A 76 -13.05 11.89 2.29
#